data_AF-A0A6P8UJ17-F1
#
_entry.id   AF-A0A6P8UJ17-F1
#
_cell.length_a   1.000
_cell.length_b   1.000
_cell.length_c   1.000
_cell.angle_alpha   90.00
_cell.angle_beta   90.00
_cell.angle_gamma   90.00
#
_symmetry.space_group_name_H-M   'P 1'
#
loop_
_entity.id
_entity.type
_entity.pdbx_description
1 polymer ?
#
loop_
_entity_poly.entity_id
_entity_poly.type
_entity_poly.pdbx_seq_one_letter_code
_entity_poly.pdbx_strand_id
1 'polypeptide(L)'
;MLSLVSYLPKKQRNVLLMSTLHRDAAVSDSDDKKPQIIEDYNHNKGGVDNLDKVTSVYTCKRMTARWPLVVFFNILDVSAYNSFVLWSEINPAWNQEKCNKRRLFMEELGRQLVIPHIQRRKVLPRTPAAASLVMEVQQFCSSSTSAAATRHPAPTRPAPARQAPPPDPSPKRSRCKFCPRQFDVKTKKMCQRCNAYICKDHTIVTCPACN
;
A
#
# COMPACT_ATOMS: atom_id res chain seq x y z
N MET A 1 -13.42 13.87 -44.06
CA MET A 1 -14.65 13.16 -44.49
C MET A 1 -15.14 12.35 -43.31
N LEU A 2 -16.45 12.35 -43.06
CA LEU A 2 -17.11 11.61 -41.97
C LEU A 2 -18.03 10.57 -42.60
N SER A 3 -18.04 9.36 -42.08
CA SER A 3 -18.92 8.28 -42.51
C SER A 3 -19.90 7.97 -41.38
N LEU A 4 -21.19 7.91 -41.68
CA LEU A 4 -22.25 7.54 -40.75
C LEU A 4 -22.95 6.28 -41.27
N VAL A 5 -23.10 5.29 -40.40
CA VAL A 5 -23.75 4.01 -40.71
C VAL A 5 -24.96 3.82 -39.80
N SER A 6 -26.05 3.32 -40.39
CA SER A 6 -27.26 2.90 -39.71
C SER A 6 -27.48 1.42 -39.99
N TYR A 7 -27.45 0.60 -38.95
CA TYR A 7 -27.57 -0.85 -39.05
C TYR A 7 -28.70 -1.37 -38.14
N LEU A 8 -29.59 -2.19 -38.69
CA LEU A 8 -30.72 -2.75 -37.96
C LEU A 8 -30.48 -4.23 -37.63
N PRO A 9 -29.87 -4.57 -36.48
CA PRO A 9 -29.66 -5.97 -36.08
C PRO A 9 -30.97 -6.73 -35.82
N LYS A 10 -32.03 -6.03 -35.43
CA LYS A 10 -33.37 -6.59 -35.15
C LYS A 10 -34.43 -5.59 -35.59
N LYS A 11 -35.65 -6.09 -35.86
CA LYS A 11 -36.81 -5.23 -36.15
C LYS A 11 -36.98 -4.18 -35.04
N GLN A 12 -37.08 -2.91 -35.43
CA GLN A 12 -37.18 -1.75 -34.52
C GLN A 12 -36.00 -1.52 -33.56
N ARG A 13 -34.81 -2.10 -33.83
CA ARG A 13 -33.58 -1.76 -33.11
C ARG A 13 -32.53 -1.29 -34.11
N ASN A 14 -32.10 -0.05 -33.97
CA ASN A 14 -31.10 0.57 -34.83
C ASN A 14 -29.80 0.79 -34.05
N VAL A 15 -28.66 0.58 -34.72
CA VAL A 15 -27.32 0.93 -34.27
C VAL A 15 -26.79 2.00 -35.22
N LEU A 16 -26.53 3.18 -34.68
CA LEU A 16 -25.92 4.30 -35.39
C LEU A 16 -24.48 4.43 -34.95
N LEU A 17 -23.54 4.39 -35.90
CA LEU A 17 -22.13 4.64 -35.65
C LEU A 17 -21.56 5.63 -36.64
N MET A 18 -20.69 6.50 -36.15
CA MET A 18 -19.96 7.48 -36.94
C MET A 18 -18.46 7.16 -36.87
N SER A 19 -17.77 7.30 -37.99
CA SER A 19 -16.33 7.11 -38.07
C SER A 19 -15.65 8.15 -38.95
N THR A 20 -14.45 8.55 -38.57
CA THR A 20 -13.52 9.35 -39.38
C THR A 20 -12.49 8.48 -40.11
N LEU A 21 -12.40 7.18 -39.76
CA LEU A 21 -11.42 6.23 -40.32
C LEU A 21 -11.95 5.61 -41.62
N HIS A 22 -13.18 5.12 -41.58
CA HIS A 22 -13.81 4.37 -42.67
C HIS A 22 -14.30 5.32 -43.76
N ARG A 23 -14.10 4.95 -45.02
CA ARG A 23 -14.47 5.78 -46.20
C ARG A 23 -15.39 5.06 -47.18
N ASP A 24 -15.51 3.75 -47.04
CA ASP A 24 -16.29 2.85 -47.85
C ASP A 24 -17.43 2.23 -47.05
N ALA A 25 -18.41 1.69 -47.77
CA ALA A 25 -19.57 1.01 -47.20
C ALA A 25 -19.32 -0.51 -47.07
N ALA A 26 -18.11 -0.90 -46.69
CA ALA A 26 -17.73 -2.31 -46.57
C ALA A 26 -18.56 -3.02 -45.48
N VAL A 27 -18.92 -4.26 -45.77
CA VAL A 27 -19.78 -5.11 -44.94
C VAL A 27 -19.14 -6.49 -44.83
N SER A 28 -19.26 -7.11 -43.66
CA SER A 28 -18.76 -8.47 -43.40
C SER A 28 -19.43 -9.51 -44.31
N ASP A 29 -18.69 -10.56 -44.68
CA ASP A 29 -19.24 -11.72 -45.40
C ASP A 29 -20.11 -12.65 -44.53
N SER A 30 -20.26 -12.35 -43.24
CA SER A 30 -21.13 -13.11 -42.33
C SER A 30 -22.62 -12.96 -42.69
N ASP A 31 -23.43 -13.94 -42.27
CA ASP A 31 -24.90 -13.93 -42.48
C ASP A 31 -25.58 -12.65 -41.97
N ASP A 32 -25.04 -12.06 -40.90
CA ASP A 32 -25.55 -10.84 -40.29
C ASP A 32 -25.25 -9.59 -41.12
N LYS A 33 -24.35 -9.66 -42.11
CA LYS A 33 -23.92 -8.53 -42.95
C LYS A 33 -23.63 -7.27 -42.12
N LYS A 34 -22.81 -7.41 -41.08
CA LYS A 34 -22.45 -6.30 -40.20
C LYS A 34 -21.51 -5.34 -40.95
N PRO A 35 -21.81 -4.03 -40.96
CA PRO A 35 -20.87 -3.03 -41.47
C PRO A 35 -19.52 -3.12 -40.75
N GLN A 36 -18.42 -3.00 -41.49
CA GLN A 36 -17.06 -3.10 -40.93
C GLN A 36 -16.83 -2.10 -39.78
N ILE A 37 -17.42 -0.91 -39.87
CA ILE A 37 -17.39 0.10 -38.80
C ILE A 37 -17.87 -0.46 -37.45
N ILE A 38 -18.91 -1.30 -37.48
CA ILE A 38 -19.48 -1.91 -36.27
C ILE A 38 -18.57 -3.02 -35.74
N GLU A 39 -17.92 -3.79 -36.61
CA GLU A 39 -16.96 -4.82 -36.20
C GLU A 39 -15.75 -4.21 -35.51
N ASP A 40 -15.14 -3.20 -36.11
CA ASP A 40 -14.01 -2.47 -35.56
C ASP A 40 -14.38 -1.80 -34.22
N TYR A 41 -15.56 -1.18 -34.15
CA TYR A 41 -16.05 -0.64 -32.87
C TYR A 41 -16.19 -1.73 -31.82
N ASN A 42 -16.78 -2.88 -32.15
CA ASN A 42 -16.97 -3.97 -31.20
C ASN A 42 -15.65 -4.58 -30.72
N HIS A 43 -14.64 -4.67 -31.58
CA HIS A 43 -13.31 -5.13 -31.24
C HIS A 43 -12.60 -4.18 -30.25
N ASN A 44 -12.80 -2.87 -30.42
CA ASN A 44 -12.05 -1.86 -29.67
C ASN A 44 -12.79 -1.29 -28.45
N LYS A 45 -14.13 -1.36 -28.39
CA LYS A 45 -14.93 -0.76 -27.29
C LYS A 45 -14.66 -1.37 -25.91
N GLY A 46 -14.11 -2.58 -25.87
CA GLY A 46 -13.92 -3.33 -24.62
C GLY A 46 -12.77 -2.85 -23.73
N GLY A 47 -11.91 -1.94 -24.20
CA GLY A 47 -10.70 -1.56 -23.45
C GLY A 47 -10.98 -1.02 -22.04
N VAL A 48 -11.90 -0.06 -21.92
CA VAL A 48 -12.26 0.56 -20.63
C VAL A 48 -13.04 -0.40 -19.75
N ASP A 49 -14.03 -1.11 -20.31
CA ASP A 49 -14.83 -2.09 -19.56
C ASP A 49 -13.97 -3.24 -19.02
N ASN A 50 -12.98 -3.69 -19.80
CA ASN A 50 -12.03 -4.69 -19.34
C ASN A 50 -11.16 -4.15 -18.21
N LEU A 51 -10.69 -2.90 -18.30
CA LEU A 51 -9.94 -2.25 -17.22
C LEU A 51 -10.79 -2.14 -15.93
N ASP A 52 -12.04 -1.71 -16.03
CA ASP A 52 -12.96 -1.63 -14.88
C ASP A 52 -13.21 -3.01 -14.27
N LYS A 53 -13.48 -4.00 -15.11
CA LYS A 53 -13.65 -5.40 -14.69
C LYS A 53 -12.42 -5.91 -13.97
N VAL A 54 -11.21 -5.74 -14.51
CA VAL A 54 -10.00 -6.26 -13.86
C VAL A 54 -9.71 -5.49 -12.58
N THR A 55 -9.80 -4.15 -12.56
CA THR A 55 -9.51 -3.35 -11.36
C THR A 55 -10.49 -3.66 -10.22
N SER A 56 -11.77 -3.92 -10.51
CA SER A 56 -12.75 -4.31 -9.49
C SER A 56 -12.44 -5.61 -8.74
N VAL A 57 -11.78 -6.59 -9.39
CA VAL A 57 -11.42 -7.89 -8.78
C VAL A 57 -10.40 -7.73 -7.64
N TYR A 58 -9.47 -6.78 -7.76
CA TYR A 58 -8.42 -6.52 -6.76
C TYR A 58 -8.43 -5.04 -6.36
N THR A 59 -9.57 -4.56 -5.89
CA THR A 59 -9.75 -3.15 -5.51
C THR A 59 -9.30 -2.87 -4.07
N CYS A 60 -8.65 -1.72 -3.87
CA CYS A 60 -8.34 -1.16 -2.56
C CYS A 60 -9.43 -0.22 -2.02
N LYS A 61 -10.55 -0.07 -2.74
CA LYS A 61 -11.67 0.80 -2.35
C LYS A 61 -12.23 0.40 -0.98
N ARG A 62 -12.50 1.40 -0.16
CA ARG A 62 -13.17 1.27 1.14
C ARG A 62 -14.39 2.16 1.20
N MET A 63 -15.39 1.74 1.97
CA MET A 63 -16.55 2.58 2.26
C MET A 63 -16.08 3.88 2.95
N THR A 64 -16.45 5.01 2.37
CA THR A 64 -16.01 6.34 2.83
C THR A 64 -17.05 7.39 2.46
N ALA A 65 -17.24 8.37 3.34
CA ALA A 65 -18.08 9.54 3.07
C ALA A 65 -17.30 10.68 2.38
N ARG A 66 -16.01 10.50 2.10
CA ARG A 66 -15.13 11.53 1.53
C ARG A 66 -14.83 11.20 0.07
N TRP A 67 -15.46 11.91 -0.86
CA TRP A 67 -15.28 11.70 -2.30
C TRP A 67 -13.81 11.76 -2.79
N PRO A 68 -12.88 12.57 -2.21
CA PRO A 68 -11.50 12.56 -2.67
C PRO A 68 -10.81 11.21 -2.44
N LEU A 69 -11.20 10.49 -1.38
CA LEU A 69 -10.67 9.15 -1.12
C LEU A 69 -11.15 8.14 -2.17
N VAL A 70 -12.34 8.31 -2.73
CA VAL A 70 -12.84 7.46 -3.82
C VAL A 70 -11.96 7.62 -5.07
N VAL A 71 -11.61 8.87 -5.41
CA VAL A 71 -10.68 9.16 -6.51
C VAL A 71 -9.29 8.60 -6.21
N PHE A 72 -8.80 8.78 -4.99
CA PHE A 72 -7.51 8.22 -4.58
C PHE A 72 -7.45 6.70 -4.71
N PHE A 73 -8.49 5.97 -4.28
CA PHE A 73 -8.55 4.52 -4.46
C PHE A 73 -8.57 4.10 -5.93
N ASN A 74 -9.30 4.84 -6.78
CA ASN A 74 -9.26 4.60 -8.23
C ASN A 74 -7.84 4.78 -8.79
N ILE A 75 -7.13 5.84 -8.38
CA ILE A 75 -5.74 6.07 -8.81
C ILE A 75 -4.85 4.90 -8.40
N LEU A 76 -4.98 4.38 -7.18
CA LEU A 76 -4.20 3.22 -6.73
C LEU A 76 -4.49 1.97 -7.56
N ASP A 77 -5.77 1.64 -7.76
CA ASP A 77 -6.18 0.44 -8.49
C ASP A 77 -5.70 0.46 -9.96
N VAL A 78 -5.87 1.61 -10.63
CA VAL A 78 -5.41 1.79 -12.03
C VAL A 78 -3.88 1.80 -12.12
N SER A 79 -3.20 2.49 -11.21
CA SER A 79 -1.73 2.56 -11.20
C SER A 79 -1.11 1.17 -10.98
N ALA A 80 -1.68 0.37 -10.09
CA ALA A 80 -1.20 -0.99 -9.81
C ALA A 80 -1.44 -1.93 -11.00
N TYR A 81 -2.54 -1.76 -11.74
CA TYR A 81 -2.77 -2.52 -12.96
C TYR A 81 -1.82 -2.09 -14.08
N ASN A 82 -1.63 -0.79 -14.29
CA ASN A 82 -0.71 -0.28 -15.32
C ASN A 82 0.73 -0.70 -15.05
N SER A 83 1.18 -0.69 -13.79
CA SER A 83 2.51 -1.18 -13.43
C SER A 83 2.66 -2.69 -13.66
N PHE A 84 1.60 -3.48 -13.44
CA PHE A 84 1.58 -4.90 -13.79
C PHE A 84 1.70 -5.14 -15.30
N VAL A 85 0.98 -4.37 -16.12
CA VAL A 85 1.06 -4.45 -17.59
C VAL A 85 2.49 -4.16 -18.04
N LEU A 86 3.05 -3.03 -17.61
CA LEU A 86 4.43 -2.66 -17.94
C LEU A 86 5.44 -3.72 -17.49
N TRP A 87 5.29 -4.25 -16.27
CA TRP A 87 6.17 -5.30 -15.76
C TRP A 87 6.11 -6.57 -16.60
N SER A 88 4.90 -6.97 -17.00
CA SER A 88 4.67 -8.17 -17.82
C SER A 88 5.27 -8.06 -19.21
N GLU A 89 5.21 -6.87 -19.81
CA GLU A 89 5.82 -6.58 -21.12
C GLU A 89 7.36 -6.55 -21.04
N ILE A 90 7.92 -5.95 -19.99
CA ILE A 90 9.38 -5.87 -19.81
C ILE A 90 9.97 -7.23 -19.40
N ASN A 91 9.22 -8.04 -18.66
CA ASN A 91 9.69 -9.30 -18.07
C ASN A 91 8.77 -10.49 -18.44
N PRO A 92 8.72 -10.91 -19.72
CA PRO A 92 7.79 -11.95 -20.16
C PRO A 92 8.04 -13.33 -19.52
N ALA A 93 9.30 -13.62 -19.15
CA ALA A 93 9.68 -14.85 -18.47
C ALA A 93 9.27 -14.89 -16.98
N TRP A 94 8.91 -13.75 -16.39
CA TRP A 94 8.53 -13.69 -14.97
C TRP A 94 7.23 -14.44 -14.71
N ASN A 95 7.30 -15.47 -13.85
CA ASN A 95 6.17 -16.33 -13.50
C ASN A 95 5.44 -16.92 -14.72
N GLN A 96 6.16 -17.26 -15.80
CA GLN A 96 5.58 -17.66 -17.08
C GLN A 96 4.54 -18.79 -16.97
N GLU A 97 4.83 -19.80 -16.15
CA GLU A 97 3.99 -20.98 -15.93
C GLU A 97 2.79 -20.75 -15.00
N LYS A 98 2.70 -19.57 -14.36
CA LYS A 98 1.66 -19.29 -13.38
C LYS A 98 0.47 -18.60 -14.03
N CYS A 99 -0.74 -19.10 -13.77
CA CYS A 99 -1.98 -18.47 -14.22
C CYS A 99 -2.40 -17.24 -13.38
N ASN A 100 -1.83 -17.07 -12.19
CA ASN A 100 -2.21 -16.02 -11.22
C ASN A 100 -1.19 -14.87 -11.12
N LYS A 101 -0.49 -14.55 -12.23
CA LYS A 101 0.60 -13.55 -12.27
C LYS A 101 0.24 -12.21 -11.63
N ARG A 102 -0.96 -11.69 -11.92
CA ARG A 102 -1.42 -10.41 -11.37
C ARG A 102 -1.53 -10.44 -9.85
N ARG A 103 -2.02 -11.53 -9.27
CA ARG A 103 -2.11 -11.68 -7.81
C ARG A 103 -0.72 -11.67 -7.18
N LEU A 104 0.20 -12.45 -7.76
CA LEU A 104 1.60 -12.51 -7.31
C LEU A 104 2.28 -11.14 -7.43
N PHE A 105 1.99 -10.40 -8.50
CA PHE A 105 2.52 -9.05 -8.69
C PHE A 105 2.02 -8.10 -7.60
N MET A 106 0.72 -8.12 -7.31
CA MET A 106 0.13 -7.27 -6.26
C MET A 106 0.67 -7.60 -4.88
N GLU A 107 0.87 -8.88 -4.58
CA GLU A 107 1.46 -9.35 -3.33
C GLU A 107 2.90 -8.84 -3.17
N GLU A 108 3.72 -9.01 -4.20
CA GLU A 108 5.10 -8.55 -4.21
C GLU A 108 5.19 -7.01 -4.15
N LEU A 109 4.35 -6.31 -4.92
CA LEU A 109 4.24 -4.85 -4.89
C LEU A 109 3.91 -4.35 -3.47
N GLY A 110 2.88 -4.93 -2.84
CA GLY A 110 2.49 -4.58 -1.48
C GLY A 110 3.61 -4.84 -0.48
N ARG A 111 4.30 -5.97 -0.61
CA ARG A 111 5.45 -6.34 0.21
C ARG A 111 6.58 -5.32 0.08
N GLN A 112 6.98 -4.99 -1.14
CA GLN A 112 8.06 -4.02 -1.44
C GLN A 112 7.75 -2.60 -0.94
N LEU A 113 6.48 -2.19 -1.02
CA LEU A 113 6.04 -0.89 -0.50
C LEU A 113 6.06 -0.84 1.03
N VAL A 114 5.74 -1.93 1.73
CA VAL A 114 5.57 -1.94 3.18
C VAL A 114 6.85 -2.28 3.95
N ILE A 115 7.73 -3.13 3.41
CA ILE A 115 8.96 -3.58 4.10
C ILE A 115 9.83 -2.43 4.61
N PRO A 116 10.15 -1.38 3.82
CA PRO A 116 10.98 -0.28 4.31
C PRO A 116 10.36 0.49 5.48
N HIS A 117 9.02 0.47 5.60
CA HIS A 117 8.31 1.07 6.73
C HIS A 117 8.33 0.16 7.97
N ILE A 118 8.21 -1.15 7.78
CA ILE A 118 8.36 -2.14 8.87
C ILE A 118 9.77 -2.08 9.45
N GLN A 119 10.79 -2.00 8.61
CA GLN A 119 12.19 -1.91 9.04
C GLN A 119 12.46 -0.68 9.91
N ARG A 120 11.93 0.49 9.54
CA ARG A 120 12.11 1.75 10.29
C ARG A 120 11.24 1.84 11.56
N ARG A 121 10.38 0.85 11.81
CA ARG A 121 9.43 0.87 12.92
C ARG A 121 10.15 0.66 14.26
N LYS A 122 10.19 1.71 15.08
CA LYS A 122 10.79 1.66 16.44
C LYS A 122 9.90 1.00 17.50
N VAL A 123 8.59 1.12 17.35
CA VAL A 123 7.62 0.64 18.35
C VAL A 123 6.90 -0.58 17.82
N LEU A 124 7.08 -1.69 18.52
CA LEU A 124 6.44 -2.96 18.18
C LEU A 124 4.92 -2.91 18.38
N PRO A 125 4.15 -3.59 17.52
CA PRO A 125 2.74 -3.85 17.76
C PRO A 125 2.48 -4.49 19.13
N ARG A 126 1.30 -4.24 19.69
CA ARG A 126 0.89 -4.83 20.97
C ARG A 126 0.56 -6.32 20.87
N THR A 127 0.12 -6.77 19.70
CA THR A 127 -0.25 -8.17 19.48
C THR A 127 1.03 -8.99 19.25
N PRO A 128 1.21 -10.12 19.96
CA PRO A 128 2.42 -10.93 19.82
C PRO A 128 2.68 -11.36 18.38
N ALA A 129 1.65 -11.79 17.64
CA ALA A 129 1.78 -12.20 16.24
C ALA A 129 2.34 -11.09 15.32
N ALA A 130 1.83 -9.86 15.45
CA ALA A 130 2.33 -8.76 14.63
C ALA A 130 3.70 -8.26 15.11
N ALA A 131 4.01 -8.36 16.41
CA ALA A 131 5.34 -8.09 16.94
C ALA A 131 6.38 -9.07 16.37
N SER A 132 6.07 -10.37 16.37
CA SER A 132 6.93 -11.40 15.79
C SER A 132 7.19 -11.14 14.31
N LEU A 133 6.16 -10.80 13.52
CA LEU A 133 6.32 -10.49 12.10
C LEU A 133 7.22 -9.26 11.86
N VAL A 134 7.08 -8.20 12.68
CA VAL A 134 7.95 -7.02 12.57
C VAL A 134 9.41 -7.38 12.93
N MET A 135 9.62 -8.17 13.98
CA MET A 135 10.95 -8.62 14.38
C MET A 135 11.60 -9.49 13.29
N GLU A 136 10.85 -10.42 12.70
CA GLU A 136 11.34 -11.30 11.62
C GLU A 136 11.81 -10.50 10.41
N VAL A 137 11.00 -9.53 9.95
CA VAL A 137 11.36 -8.65 8.83
C VAL A 137 12.59 -7.79 9.16
N GLN A 138 12.72 -7.32 10.39
CA GLN A 138 13.89 -6.54 10.83
C GLN A 138 15.16 -7.40 10.92
N GLN A 139 15.04 -8.66 11.34
CA GLN A 139 16.15 -9.61 11.46
C GLN A 139 16.67 -10.04 10.07
N PHE A 140 15.77 -10.36 9.14
CA PHE A 140 16.10 -10.83 7.79
C PHE A 140 16.92 -9.79 6.99
N CYS A 141 16.66 -8.50 7.21
CA CYS A 141 17.39 -7.45 6.51
C CYS A 141 18.73 -7.12 7.19
N SER A 142 18.86 -7.35 8.49
CA SER A 142 20.13 -7.19 9.20
C SER A 142 21.19 -8.19 8.72
N SER A 143 20.80 -9.41 8.31
CA SER A 143 21.71 -10.41 7.72
C SER A 143 22.00 -10.17 6.23
N SER A 144 21.08 -9.54 5.49
CA SER A 144 21.25 -9.22 4.07
C SER A 144 22.19 -8.04 3.82
N THR A 145 22.30 -7.11 4.80
CA THR A 145 23.11 -5.89 4.65
C THR A 145 24.61 -6.13 4.90
N SER A 146 24.99 -7.26 5.48
CA SER A 146 26.41 -7.65 5.66
C SER A 146 27.11 -8.14 4.39
N ALA A 147 26.38 -8.39 3.28
CA ALA A 147 26.95 -8.93 2.05
C ALA A 147 27.08 -7.92 0.88
N ALA A 148 26.54 -6.70 1.01
CA ALA A 148 26.48 -5.72 -0.10
C ALA A 148 27.11 -4.36 0.23
N ALA A 149 28.17 -4.34 1.05
CA ALA A 149 28.99 -3.14 1.27
C ALA A 149 30.05 -2.99 0.15
N THR A 150 29.61 -2.84 -1.11
CA THR A 150 30.49 -2.38 -2.19
C THR A 150 30.41 -0.85 -2.25
N ARG A 151 31.54 -0.23 -1.96
CA ARG A 151 31.74 1.22 -1.87
C ARG A 151 31.53 1.88 -3.24
N HIS A 152 30.62 2.84 -3.32
CA HIS A 152 30.71 3.94 -4.29
C HIS A 152 30.60 5.28 -3.55
N PRO A 153 31.53 6.23 -3.79
CA PRO A 153 31.53 7.51 -3.08
C PRO A 153 30.47 8.44 -3.67
N ALA A 154 29.57 8.95 -2.82
CA ALA A 154 28.65 10.02 -3.17
C ALA A 154 29.40 11.38 -3.18
N PRO A 155 29.05 12.32 -4.08
CA PRO A 155 29.70 13.61 -4.16
C PRO A 155 29.34 14.50 -2.95
N THR A 156 30.39 15.12 -2.39
CA THR A 156 30.39 16.05 -1.27
C THR A 156 29.61 17.32 -1.60
N ARG A 157 28.65 17.68 -0.72
CA ARG A 157 28.02 19.00 -0.69
C ARG A 157 28.32 19.65 0.68
N PRO A 158 28.65 20.95 0.76
CA PRO A 158 29.14 21.55 2.00
C PRO A 158 28.04 21.72 3.05
N ALA A 159 28.42 21.52 4.31
CA ALA A 159 27.55 21.59 5.49
C ALA A 159 27.24 23.04 5.92
N PRO A 160 26.04 23.31 6.47
CA PRO A 160 25.84 24.44 7.36
C PRO A 160 26.01 24.04 8.84
N ALA A 161 26.28 25.07 9.63
CA ALA A 161 26.82 25.09 10.98
C ALA A 161 26.12 24.22 12.06
N ARG A 162 26.95 23.73 12.98
CA ARG A 162 26.63 23.04 14.24
C ARG A 162 25.51 23.74 15.02
N GLN A 163 24.44 23.01 15.33
CA GLN A 163 23.56 23.32 16.47
C GLN A 163 23.96 22.44 17.67
N ALA A 164 23.96 23.05 18.85
CA ALA A 164 24.29 22.42 20.13
C ALA A 164 23.33 21.28 20.50
N PRO A 165 23.78 20.27 21.27
CA PRO A 165 22.93 19.15 21.66
C PRO A 165 21.77 19.59 22.57
N PRO A 166 20.57 18.99 22.42
CA PRO A 166 19.42 19.27 23.29
C PRO A 166 19.64 18.72 24.71
N PRO A 167 18.98 19.31 25.73
CA PRO A 167 19.10 18.86 27.12
C PRO A 167 18.47 17.47 27.32
N ASP A 168 19.06 16.71 28.26
CA ASP A 168 18.66 15.35 28.60
C ASP A 168 17.15 15.20 28.87
N PRO A 169 16.51 14.11 28.39
CA PRO A 169 15.10 13.89 28.60
C PRO A 169 14.82 13.62 30.09
N SER A 170 13.95 14.45 30.68
CA SER A 170 13.48 14.30 32.05
C SER A 170 13.01 12.86 32.37
N PRO A 171 13.24 12.34 33.59
CA PRO A 171 12.93 10.96 33.93
C PRO A 171 11.42 10.68 33.81
N LYS A 172 11.08 9.67 33.00
CA LYS A 172 9.71 9.26 32.68
C LYS A 172 8.96 8.87 33.94
N ARG A 173 7.77 9.46 34.14
CA ARG A 173 6.82 9.09 35.21
C ARG A 173 6.02 7.85 34.79
N SER A 174 5.74 6.94 35.73
CA SER A 174 4.89 5.77 35.51
C SER A 174 3.81 5.64 36.59
N ARG A 175 2.81 4.78 36.37
CA ARG A 175 1.68 4.57 37.29
C ARG A 175 2.14 3.80 38.53
N CYS A 176 1.62 4.18 39.71
CA CYS A 176 1.84 3.40 40.93
C CYS A 176 1.26 1.98 40.81
N LYS A 177 2.05 0.98 41.21
CA LYS A 177 1.65 -0.45 41.17
C LYS A 177 0.48 -0.78 42.10
N PHE A 178 0.32 -0.05 43.21
CA PHE A 178 -0.63 -0.37 44.27
C PHE A 178 -1.93 0.45 44.20
N CYS A 179 -1.96 1.55 43.45
CA CYS A 179 -3.18 2.32 43.24
C CYS A 179 -4.15 1.61 42.28
N PRO A 180 -5.46 1.64 42.54
CA PRO A 180 -6.47 1.21 41.58
C PRO A 180 -6.31 1.94 40.23
N ARG A 181 -6.59 1.22 39.13
CA ARG A 181 -6.32 1.73 37.78
C ARG A 181 -7.09 3.00 37.41
N GLN A 182 -8.22 3.26 38.06
CA GLN A 182 -9.09 4.40 37.82
C GLN A 182 -8.48 5.75 38.21
N PHE A 183 -7.59 5.78 39.20
CA PHE A 183 -7.01 7.05 39.72
C PHE A 183 -5.75 7.50 38.95
N ASP A 184 -5.16 6.61 38.14
CA ASP A 184 -3.94 6.85 37.33
C ASP A 184 -2.80 7.62 38.03
N VAL A 185 -2.58 7.38 39.32
CA VAL A 185 -1.57 8.10 40.10
C VAL A 185 -0.16 7.87 39.52
N LYS A 186 0.46 8.93 39.01
CA LYS A 186 1.80 8.91 38.41
C LYS A 186 2.88 9.26 39.44
N THR A 187 3.99 8.54 39.41
CA THR A 187 5.13 8.75 40.31
C THR A 187 6.47 8.61 39.57
N LYS A 188 7.50 9.23 40.13
CA LYS A 188 8.90 9.02 39.73
C LYS A 188 9.64 8.07 40.68
N LYS A 189 9.08 7.77 41.86
CA LYS A 189 9.72 6.97 42.90
C LYS A 189 9.60 5.48 42.59
N MET A 190 10.68 4.75 42.80
CA MET A 190 10.76 3.30 42.59
C MET A 190 11.18 2.60 43.89
N CYS A 191 10.61 1.43 44.16
CA CYS A 191 11.04 0.58 45.28
C CYS A 191 12.45 0.04 45.02
N GLN A 192 13.35 0.16 45.99
CA GLN A 192 14.71 -0.38 45.85
C GLN A 192 14.75 -1.91 45.77
N ARG A 193 13.79 -2.61 46.40
CA ARG A 193 13.76 -4.09 46.40
C ARG A 193 13.13 -4.68 45.13
N CYS A 194 12.03 -4.10 44.63
CA CYS A 194 11.26 -4.69 43.53
C CYS A 194 11.18 -3.84 42.26
N ASN A 195 11.85 -2.68 42.24
CA ASN A 195 11.90 -1.73 41.11
C ASN A 195 10.51 -1.31 40.57
N ALA A 196 9.45 -1.45 41.37
CA ALA A 196 8.11 -1.02 41.02
C ALA A 196 7.94 0.48 41.29
N TYR A 197 7.15 1.16 40.46
CA TYR A 197 6.78 2.56 40.69
C TYR A 197 5.74 2.68 41.82
N ILE A 198 6.00 3.53 42.81
CA ILE A 198 5.18 3.67 44.03
C ILE A 198 4.87 5.15 44.32
N CYS A 199 3.62 5.48 44.62
CA CYS A 199 3.22 6.85 45.02
C CYS A 199 3.61 7.14 46.48
N LYS A 200 3.43 8.38 46.93
CA LYS A 200 3.77 8.77 48.31
C LYS A 200 2.98 7.96 49.35
N ASP A 201 1.71 7.70 49.11
CA ASP A 201 0.82 7.01 50.06
C ASP A 201 1.18 5.52 50.25
N HIS A 202 1.83 4.92 49.25
CA HIS A 202 2.29 3.53 49.30
C HIS A 202 3.79 3.42 49.60
N THR A 203 4.46 4.53 49.94
CA THR A 203 5.88 4.54 50.33
C THR A 203 5.98 4.60 51.85
N ILE A 204 6.75 3.68 52.44
CA ILE A 204 7.14 3.75 53.85
C ILE A 204 8.57 4.31 53.89
N VAL A 205 8.81 5.32 54.73
CA VAL A 205 10.15 5.86 54.97
C VAL A 205 10.69 5.18 56.22
N THR A 206 11.75 4.39 56.07
CA THR A 206 12.47 3.75 57.19
C THR A 206 13.80 4.44 57.40
N CYS A 207 14.28 4.48 58.65
CA CYS A 207 15.62 4.95 58.94
C CYS A 207 16.66 3.86 58.61
N PRO A 208 17.95 4.20 58.43
CA PRO A 208 18.99 3.22 58.10
C PRO A 208 19.16 2.08 59.11
N ALA A 209 18.72 2.29 60.36
CA ALA A 209 18.81 1.30 61.44
C ALA A 209 17.62 0.30 61.47
N CYS A 210 16.54 0.55 60.72
CA CYS A 210 15.30 -0.24 60.75
C CYS A 210 14.98 -0.91 59.41
N ASN A 211 16.00 -1.34 58.66
CA ASN A 211 15.86 -1.91 57.32
C ASN A 211 15.28 -3.32 57.30
#